data_AF-A0A645GQ79-F1
#
_entry.id   AF-A0A645GQ79-F1
#
_cell.length_a   1.000
_cell.length_b   1.000
_cell.length_c   1.000
_cell.angle_alpha   90.00
_cell.angle_beta   90.00
_cell.angle_gamma   90.00
#
_symmetry.space_group_name_H-M   'P 1'
#
loop_
_entity.id
_entity.type
_entity.pdbx_description
1 polymer ?
#
loop_
_entity_poly.entity_id
_entity_poly.type
_entity_poly.pdbx_seq_one_letter_code
_entity_poly.pdbx_strand_id
1 'polypeptide(L)'
;MKVAYHIVNCLLLLLLSSRLFAQQEEQPQKSPSEMASIQADDIQKQLKLNDTQVFYIDSILQHNYTAISVEFEKMKKAGIQSSENYMTVQKIWNQKTEDAFKKVLTEEQFINYLKITRRYKDYKKRMGIK
;
A
#
# COMPACT_ATOMS: atom_id res chain seq x y z
N MET A 1 5.48 -58.50 -4.30
CA MET A 1 5.59 -57.58 -3.14
C MET A 1 6.27 -56.24 -3.44
N LYS A 2 7.32 -56.18 -4.29
CA LYS A 2 8.01 -54.92 -4.63
C LYS A 2 7.14 -53.87 -5.33
N VAL A 3 6.25 -54.29 -6.24
CA VAL A 3 5.35 -53.37 -6.99
C VAL A 3 4.32 -52.70 -6.07
N ALA A 4 3.76 -53.44 -5.10
CA ALA A 4 2.84 -52.88 -4.11
C ALA A 4 3.53 -51.82 -3.22
N TYR A 5 4.82 -52.03 -2.90
CA TYR A 5 5.61 -51.07 -2.14
C TYR A 5 5.83 -49.75 -2.91
N HIS A 6 6.10 -49.82 -4.22
CA HIS A 6 6.26 -48.63 -5.06
C HIS A 6 4.96 -47.84 -5.25
N ILE A 7 3.81 -48.52 -5.33
CA ILE A 7 2.49 -47.88 -5.44
C ILE A 7 2.11 -47.18 -4.13
N VAL A 8 2.32 -47.84 -2.98
CA VAL A 8 2.08 -47.23 -1.66
C VAL A 8 2.99 -46.02 -1.43
N ASN A 9 4.25 -46.09 -1.87
CA ASN A 9 5.19 -44.98 -1.72
C ASN A 9 4.85 -43.76 -2.61
N CYS A 10 4.32 -43.97 -3.83
CA CYS A 10 3.84 -42.89 -4.69
C CYS A 10 2.56 -42.21 -4.14
N LEU A 11 1.66 -42.97 -3.52
CA LEU A 11 0.45 -42.44 -2.88
C LEU A 11 0.76 -41.59 -1.64
N LEU A 12 1.79 -41.95 -0.87
CA LEU A 12 2.26 -41.16 0.28
C LEU A 12 2.90 -39.82 -0.14
N LEU A 13 3.63 -39.81 -1.27
CA LEU A 13 4.26 -38.59 -1.82
C LEU A 13 3.22 -37.57 -2.34
N LEU A 14 2.08 -38.02 -2.84
CA LEU A 14 0.98 -37.15 -3.32
C LEU A 14 0.16 -36.51 -2.18
N LEU A 15 0.18 -37.09 -0.98
CA LEU A 15 -0.52 -36.55 0.19
C LEU A 15 0.30 -35.48 0.95
N LEU A 16 1.61 -35.38 0.68
CA LEU A 16 2.51 -34.38 1.29
C LEU A 16 2.52 -33.05 0.53
N SER A 17 2.20 -33.05 -0.77
CA SER A 17 2.21 -31.84 -1.60
C SER A 17 0.97 -30.96 -1.45
N SER A 18 -0.12 -31.46 -0.88
CA SER A 18 -1.34 -30.67 -0.59
C SER A 18 -1.19 -29.71 0.59
N ARG A 19 -0.14 -29.85 1.41
CA ARG A 19 0.15 -28.95 2.54
C ARG A 19 0.91 -27.68 2.14
N LEU A 20 1.56 -27.65 0.98
CA LEU A 20 2.35 -26.50 0.51
C LEU A 20 1.50 -25.33 0.01
N PHE A 21 0.27 -25.59 -0.44
CA PHE A 21 -0.66 -24.55 -0.90
C PHE A 21 -1.55 -23.96 0.21
N ALA A 22 -1.50 -24.51 1.43
CA ALA A 22 -2.35 -24.07 2.56
C ALA A 22 -1.68 -23.02 3.45
N GLN A 23 -0.44 -22.62 3.17
CA GLN A 23 0.34 -21.71 4.02
C GLN A 23 0.41 -20.28 3.49
N GLN A 24 -0.62 -19.86 2.73
CA GLN A 24 -0.92 -18.45 2.58
C GLN A 24 -1.72 -18.06 3.83
N GLU A 25 -1.03 -17.90 4.96
CA GLU A 25 -1.64 -17.19 6.10
C GLU A 25 -2.10 -15.85 5.57
N GLU A 26 -3.42 -15.62 5.57
CA GLU A 26 -3.99 -14.29 5.40
C GLU A 26 -3.39 -13.43 6.52
N GLN A 27 -2.29 -12.72 6.22
CA GLN A 27 -1.79 -11.73 7.15
C GLN A 27 -2.97 -10.78 7.45
N PRO A 28 -3.28 -10.53 8.72
CA PRO A 28 -4.40 -9.67 9.07
C PRO A 28 -4.23 -8.34 8.33
N GLN A 29 -5.21 -8.03 7.48
CA GLN A 29 -5.18 -6.82 6.69
C GLN A 29 -5.21 -5.63 7.66
N LYS A 30 -4.13 -4.85 7.67
CA LYS A 30 -4.03 -3.65 8.52
C LYS A 30 -5.20 -2.72 8.24
N SER A 31 -5.81 -2.20 9.29
CA SER A 31 -6.84 -1.18 9.17
C SER A 31 -6.27 0.10 8.53
N PRO A 32 -7.11 0.94 7.90
CA PRO A 32 -6.69 2.24 7.40
C PRO A 32 -5.94 3.10 8.43
N SER A 33 -6.37 3.04 9.70
CA SER A 33 -5.74 3.77 10.80
C SER A 33 -4.36 3.25 11.13
N GLU A 34 -4.16 1.92 11.17
CA GLU A 34 -2.84 1.34 11.40
C GLU A 34 -1.89 1.63 10.24
N MET A 35 -2.38 1.56 8.99
CA MET A 35 -1.59 1.94 7.82
C MET A 35 -1.18 3.41 7.85
N ALA A 36 -2.09 4.30 8.27
CA ALA A 36 -1.81 5.72 8.42
C ALA A 36 -0.71 5.96 9.45
N SER A 37 -0.86 5.42 10.65
CA SER A 37 0.10 5.58 11.74
C SER A 37 1.48 5.03 11.37
N ILE A 38 1.56 3.82 10.81
CA ILE A 38 2.84 3.23 10.36
C ILE A 38 3.53 4.12 9.33
N GLN A 39 2.77 4.68 8.38
CA GLN A 39 3.35 5.53 7.36
C GLN A 39 3.70 6.93 7.88
N ALA A 40 2.92 7.49 8.79
CA ALA A 40 3.24 8.75 9.44
C ALA A 40 4.56 8.64 10.22
N ASP A 41 4.75 7.55 10.97
CA ASP A 41 5.98 7.25 11.71
C ASP A 41 7.21 7.11 10.78
N ASP A 42 7.03 6.45 9.64
CA ASP A 42 8.09 6.29 8.64
C ASP A 42 8.47 7.64 8.00
N ILE A 43 7.47 8.44 7.62
CA ILE A 43 7.69 9.78 7.06
C ILE A 43 8.33 10.70 8.09
N GLN A 44 7.93 10.62 9.37
CA GLN A 44 8.54 11.38 10.46
C GLN A 44 10.04 11.15 10.50
N LYS A 45 10.46 9.88 10.49
CA LYS A 45 11.88 9.50 10.55
C LYS A 45 12.65 9.96 9.32
N GLN A 46 12.08 9.77 8.13
CA GLN A 46 12.76 10.10 6.88
C GLN A 46 12.90 11.61 6.64
N LEU A 47 11.91 12.41 7.06
CA LEU A 47 11.85 13.85 6.79
C LEU A 47 12.11 14.72 8.03
N LYS A 48 12.37 14.09 9.18
CA LYS A 48 12.60 14.75 10.48
C LYS A 48 11.45 15.72 10.82
N LEU A 49 10.22 15.22 10.74
CA LEU A 49 9.03 16.01 11.01
C LEU A 49 8.92 16.34 12.50
N ASN A 50 8.44 17.55 12.82
CA ASN A 50 8.05 17.89 14.19
C ASN A 50 6.66 17.30 14.54
N ASP A 51 6.32 17.26 15.83
CA ASP A 51 5.08 16.62 16.31
C ASP A 51 3.81 17.19 15.69
N THR A 52 3.78 18.51 15.43
CA THR A 52 2.64 19.15 14.76
C THR A 52 2.50 18.67 13.31
N GLN A 53 3.61 18.58 12.58
CA GLN A 53 3.62 18.03 11.23
C GLN A 53 3.19 16.57 11.22
N VAL A 54 3.69 15.75 12.16
CA VAL A 54 3.31 14.33 12.29
C VAL A 54 1.81 14.19 12.51
N PHE A 55 1.24 14.96 13.44
CA PHE A 55 -0.21 14.96 13.70
C PHE A 55 -1.03 15.24 12.43
N TYR A 56 -0.65 16.24 11.65
CA TYR A 56 -1.35 16.56 10.40
C TYR A 56 -1.15 15.48 9.33
N ILE A 57 0.07 14.96 9.17
CA ILE A 57 0.37 13.89 8.21
C ILE A 57 -0.44 12.63 8.54
N ASP A 58 -0.47 12.20 9.80
CA ASP A 58 -1.27 11.06 10.25
C ASP A 58 -2.75 11.28 9.98
N SER A 59 -3.29 12.45 10.34
CA SER A 59 -4.70 12.81 10.09
C SER A 59 -5.05 12.77 8.59
N ILE A 60 -4.18 13.30 7.73
CA ILE A 60 -4.36 13.27 6.27
C ILE A 60 -4.35 11.83 5.77
N LEU A 61 -3.40 11.01 6.22
CA LEU A 61 -3.28 9.61 5.81
C LEU A 61 -4.47 8.78 6.28
N GLN A 62 -4.93 8.97 7.52
CA GLN A 62 -6.08 8.26 8.06
C GLN A 62 -7.36 8.58 7.27
N HIS A 63 -7.57 9.86 6.93
CA HIS A 63 -8.68 10.26 6.06
C HIS A 63 -8.57 9.61 4.67
N ASN A 64 -7.41 9.73 4.02
CA ASN A 64 -7.23 9.27 2.65
C ASN A 64 -7.27 7.74 2.54
N TYR A 65 -6.68 6.99 3.48
CA TYR A 65 -6.75 5.54 3.49
C TYR A 65 -8.15 5.02 3.76
N THR A 66 -8.90 5.68 4.66
CA THR A 66 -10.31 5.37 4.87
C THR A 66 -11.10 5.58 3.58
N ALA A 67 -10.88 6.70 2.89
CA ALA A 67 -11.60 7.02 1.67
C ALA A 67 -11.25 6.07 0.51
N ILE A 68 -9.96 5.73 0.32
CA ILE A 68 -9.53 4.72 -0.65
C ILE A 68 -10.21 3.37 -0.36
N SER A 69 -10.23 2.94 0.90
CA SER A 69 -10.86 1.68 1.31
C SER A 69 -12.36 1.65 0.98
N VAL A 70 -13.07 2.76 1.24
CA VAL A 70 -14.49 2.90 0.88
C VAL A 70 -14.69 2.84 -0.64
N GLU A 71 -13.85 3.50 -1.43
CA GLU A 71 -13.94 3.46 -2.90
C GLU A 71 -13.67 2.05 -3.45
N PHE A 72 -12.67 1.35 -2.91
CA PHE A 72 -12.38 -0.02 -3.30
C PHE A 72 -13.52 -0.98 -2.99
N GLU A 73 -14.13 -0.85 -1.82
CA GLU A 73 -15.31 -1.66 -1.46
C GLU A 73 -16.52 -1.34 -2.34
N LYS A 74 -16.72 -0.07 -2.70
CA LYS A 74 -17.77 0.33 -3.65
C LYS A 74 -17.54 -0.29 -5.03
N MET A 75 -16.31 -0.24 -5.54
CA MET A 75 -15.94 -0.85 -6.82
C MET A 75 -16.17 -2.36 -6.81
N LYS A 76 -15.72 -3.03 -5.75
CA LYS A 76 -15.90 -4.47 -5.55
C LYS A 76 -17.39 -4.85 -5.59
N LYS A 77 -18.25 -4.12 -4.88
CA LYS A 77 -19.71 -4.31 -4.87
C LYS A 77 -20.36 -4.06 -6.23
N ALA A 78 -19.81 -3.13 -7.02
CA ALA A 78 -20.27 -2.84 -8.37
C ALA A 78 -19.75 -3.83 -9.44
N GLY A 79 -18.98 -4.86 -9.04
CA GLY A 79 -18.37 -5.82 -9.97
C GLY A 79 -17.19 -5.24 -10.78
N ILE A 80 -16.69 -4.06 -10.40
CA ILE A 80 -15.56 -3.41 -11.07
C ILE A 80 -14.28 -3.84 -10.37
N GLN A 81 -13.59 -4.83 -10.95
CA GLN A 81 -12.42 -5.46 -10.31
C GLN A 81 -11.14 -5.43 -11.16
N SER A 82 -11.11 -4.65 -12.25
CA SER A 82 -9.89 -4.53 -13.06
C SER A 82 -8.81 -3.75 -12.30
N SER A 83 -7.56 -4.23 -12.41
CA SER A 83 -6.39 -3.58 -11.81
C SER A 83 -6.26 -2.10 -12.21
N GLU A 84 -6.56 -1.78 -13.47
CA GLU A 84 -6.52 -0.40 -13.99
C GLU A 84 -7.45 0.56 -13.24
N ASN A 85 -8.65 0.12 -12.88
CA ASN A 85 -9.59 0.95 -12.15
C ASN A 85 -9.10 1.22 -10.72
N TYR A 86 -8.55 0.20 -10.06
CA TYR A 86 -7.94 0.37 -8.72
C TYR A 86 -6.74 1.31 -8.78
N MET A 87 -5.87 1.16 -9.78
CA MET A 87 -4.73 2.06 -9.99
C MET A 87 -5.17 3.50 -10.26
N THR A 88 -6.28 3.70 -10.97
CA THR A 88 -6.84 5.04 -11.23
C THR A 88 -7.28 5.71 -9.93
N VAL A 89 -8.02 5.00 -9.07
CA VAL A 89 -8.40 5.49 -7.74
C VAL A 89 -7.17 5.82 -6.90
N GLN A 90 -6.18 4.90 -6.83
CA GLN A 90 -4.94 5.15 -6.10
C GLN A 90 -4.22 6.41 -6.60
N LYS A 91 -4.14 6.61 -7.92
CA LYS A 91 -3.51 7.79 -8.51
C LYS A 91 -4.20 9.09 -8.08
N ILE A 92 -5.52 9.11 -8.07
CA ILE A 92 -6.32 10.27 -7.64
C ILE A 92 -6.01 10.59 -6.17
N TRP A 93 -6.08 9.60 -5.29
CA TRP A 93 -5.83 9.80 -3.87
C TRP A 93 -4.37 10.11 -3.55
N ASN A 94 -3.42 9.55 -4.29
CA ASN A 94 -2.02 9.90 -4.18
C ASN A 94 -1.78 11.38 -4.50
N GLN A 95 -2.46 11.93 -5.52
CA GLN A 95 -2.36 13.35 -5.84
C GLN A 95 -2.98 14.20 -4.71
N LYS A 96 -4.14 13.80 -4.17
CA LYS A 96 -4.77 14.48 -3.02
C LYS A 96 -3.85 14.48 -1.78
N THR A 97 -3.20 13.35 -1.49
CA THR A 97 -2.21 13.25 -0.41
C THR A 97 -1.03 14.19 -0.66
N GLU A 98 -0.47 14.19 -1.88
CA GLU A 98 0.63 15.07 -2.25
C GLU A 98 0.26 16.55 -2.06
N ASP A 99 -0.91 16.96 -2.57
CA ASP A 99 -1.39 18.34 -2.47
C ASP A 99 -1.65 18.77 -1.02
N ALA A 100 -2.10 17.84 -0.16
CA ALA A 100 -2.29 18.09 1.26
C ALA A 100 -0.94 18.19 2.00
N PHE A 101 0.00 17.30 1.72
CA PHE A 101 1.33 17.29 2.33
C PHE A 101 2.11 18.56 2.01
N LYS A 102 1.97 19.09 0.78
CA LYS A 102 2.60 20.36 0.38
C LYS A 102 2.22 21.55 1.27
N LYS A 103 1.06 21.50 1.93
CA LYS A 103 0.59 22.56 2.85
C LYS A 103 1.14 22.44 4.27
N VAL A 104 1.66 21.26 4.63
CA VAL A 104 2.13 20.92 5.99
C VAL A 104 3.65 20.89 6.06
N LEU A 105 4.29 20.41 5.00
CA LEU A 105 5.74 20.25 4.91
C LEU A 105 6.40 21.56 4.49
N THR A 106 7.65 21.77 4.92
CA THR A 106 8.50 22.78 4.28
C THR A 106 8.78 22.39 2.83
N GLU A 107 9.23 23.35 2.01
CA GLU A 107 9.59 23.05 0.61
C GLU A 107 10.65 21.95 0.53
N GLU A 108 11.70 22.02 1.36
CA GLU A 108 12.75 21.01 1.41
C GLU A 108 12.19 19.62 1.77
N GLN A 109 11.38 19.54 2.83
CA GLN A 109 10.74 18.29 3.27
C GLN A 109 9.82 17.72 2.18
N PHE A 110 9.04 18.56 1.50
CA PHE A 110 8.14 18.14 0.43
C PHE A 110 8.92 17.63 -0.79
N ILE A 111 10.00 18.29 -1.18
CA ILE A 111 10.85 17.82 -2.28
C ILE A 111 11.52 16.48 -1.90
N ASN A 112 11.96 16.32 -0.66
CA ASN A 112 12.52 15.05 -0.19
C ASN A 112 11.47 13.94 -0.16
N TYR A 113 10.24 14.23 0.28
CA TYR A 113 9.09 13.32 0.17
C TYR A 113 8.86 12.84 -1.27
N LEU A 114 8.88 13.75 -2.23
CA LEU A 114 8.72 13.41 -3.64
C LEU A 114 9.86 12.52 -4.17
N LYS A 115 11.09 12.70 -3.66
CA LYS A 115 12.23 11.86 -4.04
C LYS A 115 12.11 10.45 -3.48
N ILE A 116 11.84 10.29 -2.18
CA ILE A 116 11.69 8.97 -1.54
C ILE A 116 10.53 8.18 -2.13
N THR A 117 9.47 8.87 -2.55
CA THR A 117 8.29 8.25 -3.21
C THR A 117 8.41 8.18 -4.73
N ARG A 118 9.57 8.54 -5.31
CA ARG A 118 9.87 8.51 -6.76
C ARG A 118 8.93 9.36 -7.64
N ARG A 119 8.20 10.31 -7.06
CA ARG A 119 7.26 11.22 -7.77
C ARG A 119 7.88 12.55 -8.18
N TYR A 120 9.12 12.82 -7.79
CA TYR A 120 9.78 14.09 -8.10
C TYR A 120 9.86 14.39 -9.60
N LYS A 121 10.06 13.36 -10.45
CA LYS A 121 10.07 13.52 -11.91
C LYS A 121 8.72 14.01 -12.44
N ASP A 122 7.63 13.42 -11.96
CA ASP A 122 6.28 13.78 -12.38
C ASP A 122 5.91 15.18 -11.89
N TYR A 123 6.30 15.52 -10.66
CA TYR A 123 6.15 16.86 -10.10
C TYR A 123 6.88 17.90 -10.95
N LYS A 124 8.16 17.68 -11.27
CA LYS A 124 8.93 18.58 -12.16
C LYS A 124 8.22 18.81 -13.48
N LYS A 125 7.73 17.73 -14.11
CA LYS A 125 6.99 17.82 -15.39
C LYS A 125 5.71 18.65 -15.25
N ARG A 126 4.92 18.45 -14.17
CA ARG A 126 3.70 19.23 -13.91
C ARG A 126 3.99 20.72 -13.67
N MET A 127 5.10 21.02 -13.02
CA MET A 127 5.49 22.39 -12.66
C MET A 127 6.32 23.11 -13.73
N GLY A 128 6.65 22.45 -14.85
CA GLY A 128 7.50 23.04 -15.90
C GLY A 128 8.96 23.28 -15.47
N ILE A 129 9.44 22.57 -14.45
CA ILE A 129 10.82 22.68 -13.94
C ILE A 129 11.73 21.87 -14.84
N LYS A 130 12.74 22.52 -15.45
CA LYS A 130 13.75 21.88 -16.30
C LYS A 130 14.64 20.93 -15.50
#